data_AF-A0A1G0BH10-F1
#
_entry.id   AF-A0A1G0BH10-F1
#
_cell.length_a   1.000
_cell.length_b   1.000
_cell.length_c   1.000
_cell.angle_alpha   90.00
_cell.angle_beta   90.00
_cell.angle_gamma   90.00
#
_symmetry.space_group_name_H-M   'P 1'
#
loop_
_entity.id
_entity.type
_entity.pdbx_description
1 polymer ?
#
loop_
_entity_poly.entity_id
_entity_poly.type
_entity_poly.pdbx_seq_one_letter_code
_entity_poly.pdbx_strand_id
1 'polypeptide(L)' 'MNHAIELPQSLLNRLNKFTAGTRATPTSIVKQAVKDRLDYEEWLLAEVDAGLADADAGRVHSADEVKKMLGVKNVKKR' A
#
# COMPACT_ATOMS: atom_id res chain seq x y z
N MET A 1 -22.42 7.01 -17.18
CA MET A 1 -23.07 6.42 -15.99
C MET A 1 -22.55 7.17 -14.77
N ASN A 2 -23.44 7.55 -13.84
CA ASN A 2 -23.05 8.22 -12.59
C ASN A 2 -23.02 7.16 -11.49
N HIS A 3 -21.88 6.98 -10.83
CA HIS A 3 -21.71 6.00 -9.75
C HIS A 3 -21.50 6.77 -8.45
N ALA A 4 -22.36 6.54 -7.46
CA ALA A 4 -22.29 7.16 -6.15
C ALA A 4 -21.76 6.16 -5.12
N ILE A 5 -20.89 6.63 -4.23
CA ILE A 5 -20.37 5.87 -3.09
C ILE A 5 -20.68 6.69 -1.84
N GLU A 6 -21.36 6.07 -0.88
CA GLU A 6 -21.66 6.71 0.40
C GLU A 6 -20.42 6.68 1.29
N LEU A 7 -20.04 7.85 1.81
CA LEU A 7 -18.96 7.99 2.76
C LEU A 7 -19.53 8.37 4.13
N PRO A 8 -18.99 7.82 5.23
CA PRO A 8 -19.34 8.28 6.56
C PRO A 8 -19.14 9.81 6.68
N GLN A 9 -20.07 10.50 7.33
CA GLN A 9 -20.04 11.96 7.44
C GLN A 9 -18.73 12.48 8.06
N SER A 10 -18.16 11.74 9.02
CA SER A 10 -16.87 12.06 9.63
C SER A 10 -15.72 12.04 8.63
N LEU A 11 -15.73 11.10 7.68
CA LEU A 11 -14.72 10.99 6.63
C LEU A 11 -14.89 12.12 5.60
N LEU A 12 -16.14 12.42 5.20
CA LEU A 12 -16.43 13.53 4.30
C LEU A 12 -15.98 14.88 4.89
N ASN A 13 -16.23 15.11 6.18
CA ASN A 13 -15.78 16.32 6.86
C ASN A 13 -14.26 16.46 6.87
N ARG A 14 -13.54 15.35 7.14
CA ARG A 14 -12.07 15.32 7.10
C ARG A 14 -11.55 15.59 5.69
N LEU A 15 -12.17 14.98 4.68
CA LEU A 15 -11.81 15.16 3.27
C LEU A 15 -11.99 16.62 2.84
N ASN A 16 -13.14 17.23 3.13
CA ASN A 16 -13.42 18.62 2.82
C ASN A 16 -12.44 19.57 3.51
N LYS A 17 -12.13 19.32 4.79
CA LYS A 17 -11.13 20.11 5.53
C LYS A 17 -9.74 19.99 4.93
N PHE A 18 -9.33 18.80 4.52
CA PHE A 18 -8.05 18.57 3.86
C PHE A 18 -7.97 19.33 2.53
N THR A 19 -9.02 19.29 1.72
CA THR A 19 -9.01 19.92 0.40
C THR A 19 -9.15 21.44 0.44
N ALA A 20 -9.70 22.01 1.51
CA ALA A 20 -9.97 23.45 1.65
C ALA A 20 -8.72 24.35 1.48
N GLY A 21 -7.53 23.83 1.78
CA GLY A 21 -6.25 24.55 1.60
C GLY A 21 -5.48 24.15 0.33
N THR A 22 -6.06 23.34 -0.54
CA THR A 22 -5.36 22.73 -1.68
C THR A 22 -6.05 23.05 -2.99
N ARG A 23 -5.37 22.81 -4.12
CA ARG A 23 -6.00 22.83 -5.45
C ARG A 23 -6.78 21.55 -5.78
N ALA A 24 -6.79 20.55 -4.88
CA ALA A 24 -7.47 19.29 -5.08
C ALA A 24 -8.95 19.38 -4.71
N THR A 25 -9.78 18.56 -5.34
CA THR A 25 -11.19 18.38 -4.98
C THR A 25 -11.36 17.10 -4.15
N PRO A 26 -12.38 17.02 -3.28
CA PRO A 26 -12.72 15.77 -2.58
C PRO A 26 -12.80 14.57 -3.54
N THR A 27 -13.46 14.77 -4.68
CA THR A 27 -13.62 13.77 -5.72
C THR A 27 -12.30 13.33 -6.33
N SER A 28 -11.36 14.24 -6.62
CA SER A 28 -10.06 13.87 -7.19
C SER A 28 -9.23 13.05 -6.21
N ILE A 29 -9.29 13.38 -4.91
CA ILE A 29 -8.60 12.60 -3.87
C ILE A 29 -9.20 11.20 -3.73
N VAL A 30 -10.53 11.08 -3.72
CA VAL A 30 -11.18 9.76 -3.64
C VAL A 30 -10.85 8.90 -4.86
N LYS A 31 -10.88 9.48 -6.07
CA LYS A 31 -10.49 8.76 -7.29
C LYS A 31 -9.05 8.26 -7.22
N GLN A 32 -8.12 9.11 -6.76
CA GLN A 32 -6.73 8.73 -6.61
C GLN A 32 -6.58 7.63 -5.56
N ALA A 33 -7.20 7.78 -4.39
CA ALA A 33 -7.10 6.79 -3.32
C ALA A 33 -7.65 5.41 -3.72
N VAL A 34 -8.75 5.38 -4.49
CA VAL A 34 -9.29 4.13 -5.04
C VAL A 34 -8.32 3.51 -6.04
N LYS A 35 -7.76 4.32 -6.95
CA LYS A 35 -6.77 3.85 -7.91
C LYS A 35 -5.53 3.28 -7.20
N ASP A 36 -4.95 4.04 -6.28
CA ASP A 36 -3.74 3.64 -5.54
C ASP A 36 -3.98 2.35 -4.76
N ARG A 37 -5.18 2.19 -4.17
CA ARG A 37 -5.52 0.96 -3.46
C ARG A 37 -5.61 -0.23 -4.41
N LEU A 38 -6.27 -0.08 -5.55
CA LEU A 38 -6.40 -1.16 -6.53
C LEU A 38 -5.03 -1.54 -7.11
N ASP A 39 -4.23 -0.56 -7.53
CA ASP A 39 -2.87 -0.80 -8.05
C ASP A 39 -2.02 -1.60 -7.04
N TYR A 40 -2.10 -1.24 -5.75
CA TYR A 40 -1.36 -1.92 -4.69
C TYR A 40 -1.84 -3.36 -4.48
N GLU A 41 -3.14 -3.60 -4.44
CA GLU A 41 -3.70 -4.94 -4.22
C GLU A 41 -3.39 -5.86 -5.41
N GLU A 42 -3.49 -5.34 -6.65
CA GLU A 42 -3.14 -6.09 -7.86
C GLU A 42 -1.66 -6.47 -7.87
N TRP A 43 -0.77 -5.53 -7.53
CA TRP A 43 0.65 -5.82 -7.38
C TRP A 43 0.91 -6.84 -6.25
N LEU A 44 0.28 -6.65 -5.08
CA LEU A 44 0.50 -7.51 -3.92
C LEU A 44 0.10 -8.95 -4.21
N LEU A 45 -1.05 -9.16 -4.86
CA LEU A 45 -1.50 -10.50 -5.24
C LEU A 45 -0.51 -11.16 -6.21
N ALA A 46 -0.03 -10.42 -7.21
CA ALA A 46 0.98 -10.92 -8.14
C ALA A 46 2.30 -11.28 -7.45
N GLU A 47 2.74 -10.46 -6.50
CA GLU A 47 3.98 -10.70 -5.73
C GLU A 47 3.85 -11.90 -4.78
N VAL A 48 2.67 -12.08 -4.17
CA VAL A 48 2.38 -13.24 -3.34
C VAL A 48 2.42 -14.53 -4.17
N ASP A 49 1.78 -14.53 -5.34
CA ASP A 49 1.78 -15.69 -6.23
C ASP A 49 3.21 -16.03 -6.71
N ALA A 50 4.01 -15.02 -7.05
CA ALA A 50 5.41 -15.19 -7.41
C ALA A 50 6.24 -15.76 -6.24
N GLY A 51 6.05 -15.22 -5.03
CA GLY A 51 6.74 -15.67 -3.83
C GLY A 51 6.38 -17.11 -3.43
N LEU A 52 5.12 -17.52 -3.61
CA LEU A 52 4.69 -18.90 -3.41
C LEU A 52 5.35 -19.85 -4.42
N ALA A 53 5.39 -19.47 -5.70
CA ALA A 53 6.06 -20.26 -6.74
C ALA A 53 7.58 -20.38 -6.51
N ASP A 54 8.22 -19.34 -5.99
CA ASP A 54 9.62 -19.38 -5.58
C ASP A 54 9.84 -20.31 -4.39
N ALA A 55 8.94 -20.27 -3.40
CA ALA A 55 8.99 -21.15 -2.24
C ALA A 55 8.85 -22.63 -2.65
N ASP A 56 7.86 -22.94 -3.49
CA ASP A 56 7.64 -24.29 -4.01
C ASP A 56 8.84 -24.81 -4.82
N ALA A 57 9.55 -23.92 -5.52
CA ALA A 57 10.77 -24.23 -6.25
C ALA A 57 12.05 -24.24 -5.37
N GLY A 58 11.92 -24.03 -4.05
CA GLY A 58 13.04 -23.99 -3.11
C GLY A 58 13.91 -22.73 -3.21
N ARG A 59 13.48 -21.69 -3.93
CA ARG A 59 14.15 -20.39 -4.03
C ARG A 59 13.79 -19.50 -2.84
N VAL A 60 14.17 -19.95 -1.64
CA VAL A 60 13.94 -19.22 -0.38
C VAL A 60 15.25 -18.75 0.23
N HIS A 61 15.17 -17.65 0.99
CA HIS A 61 16.29 -17.16 1.79
C HIS A 61 16.02 -17.36 3.27
N SER A 62 17.05 -17.78 4.00
CA SER A 62 17.04 -17.79 5.46
C SER A 62 17.06 -16.36 6.02
N ALA A 63 16.63 -16.21 7.27
CA ALA A 63 16.60 -14.92 7.94
C ALA A 63 17.98 -14.25 8.00
N ASP A 64 19.07 -15.03 8.12
CA ASP A 64 20.42 -14.49 8.17
C ASP A 64 20.93 -14.03 6.80
N GLU A 65 20.53 -14.70 5.71
CA GLU A 65 20.78 -14.24 4.35
C GLU A 65 20.05 -12.92 4.07
N VAL A 66 18.78 -12.81 4.47
CA VAL A 66 18.00 -11.58 4.33
C VAL A 66 18.63 -10.42 5.12
N LYS A 67 19.05 -10.66 6.38
CA LYS A 67 19.76 -9.62 7.18
C LYS A 67 21.04 -9.15 6.50
N LYS A 68 21.80 -10.06 5.89
CA LYS A 68 23.02 -9.74 5.14
C LYS A 68 22.72 -8.91 3.90
N MET A 69 21.65 -9.23 3.17
CA MET A 69 21.20 -8.47 1.99
C MET A 69 20.72 -7.05 2.34
N LEU A 70 19.98 -6.91 3.44
CA LEU A 70 19.46 -5.61 3.91
C LEU A 70 20.52 -4.73 4.59
N GLY A 71 21.75 -5.23 4.77
CA GLY A 71 22.85 -4.47 5.37
C GLY A 71 22.60 -4.06 6.82
N VAL A 72 21.68 -4.73 7.54
CA VAL A 72 21.36 -4.42 8.93
C VAL A 72 22.53 -4.83 9.81
N LYS A 73 23.41 -3.88 10.14
CA LYS A 73 24.46 -4.09 11.15
C LYS A 73 23.79 -4.22 12.51
N ASN A 74 24.11 -5.30 13.24
CA ASN A 74 23.68 -5.50 14.63
C ASN A 74 23.87 -4.20 15.43
N VAL A 75 22.75 -3.54 15.75
CA VAL A 75 22.76 -2.40 16.66
C VAL A 75 23.20 -2.97 18.01
N LYS A 76 24.45 -2.72 18.40
CA LYS A 76 24.98 -3.12 19.70
C LYS A 76 24.02 -2.59 20.77
N LYS A 77 23.41 -3.51 21.53
CA LYS A 77 22.73 -3.16 22.79
C LYS A 77 23.74 -2.40 23.65
N ARG A 78 23.46 -1.11 23.89
CA ARG A 78 24.10 -0.34 24.95
C ARG A 78 23.57 -0.80 26.30
#